data_AF-A0A1I7VEZ0-F1
#
_entry.id   AF-A0A1I7VEZ0-F1
#
_cell.length_a   1.000
_cell.length_b   1.000
_cell.length_c   1.000
_cell.angle_alpha   90.00
_cell.angle_beta   90.00
_cell.angle_gamma   90.00
#
_symmetry.space_group_name_H-M   'P 1'
#
loop_
_entity.id
_entity.type
_entity.pdbx_description
1 polymer ?
#
loop_
_entity_poly.entity_id
_entity_poly.type
_entity_poly.pdbx_seq_one_letter_code
_entity_poly.pdbx_strand_id
1 'polypeptide(L)'
;MTPEQCEFLAGNEWIQINPQFSLDELRLISGDIGPFEAGMPIWVPLWVAVTLRKRRKCTIIPPEWLCVEELKKLVTAESGTNAFGQVPRFYLEIAHMFVQYAKEDLPDSDMIRVYVQDLWDKRSAKLNNSSTKFLGQNNFQLKLYNNNNNIQSFLHISDI
;
A
#
# COMPACT_ATOMS: atom_id res chain seq x y z
N MET A 1 -1.12 4.16 -13.30
CA MET A 1 -1.85 3.16 -12.49
C MET A 1 -2.91 3.90 -11.71
N THR A 2 -4.16 3.44 -11.72
CA THR A 2 -5.27 4.09 -10.98
C THR A 2 -5.33 3.57 -9.54
N PRO A 3 -5.97 4.30 -8.61
CA PRO A 3 -6.16 3.82 -7.23
C PRO A 3 -6.83 2.43 -7.16
N GLU A 4 -7.81 2.17 -8.03
CA GLU A 4 -8.52 0.89 -8.11
C GLU A 4 -7.60 -0.25 -8.54
N GLN A 5 -6.66 0.02 -9.45
CA GLN A 5 -5.65 -0.97 -9.85
C GLN A 5 -4.70 -1.29 -8.70
N CYS A 6 -4.32 -0.29 -7.88
CA CYS A 6 -3.51 -0.51 -6.69
C CYS A 6 -4.26 -1.35 -5.65
N GLU A 7 -5.52 -1.03 -5.37
CA GLU A 7 -6.37 -1.80 -4.44
C GLU A 7 -6.55 -3.26 -4.92
N PHE A 8 -6.77 -3.46 -6.23
CA PHE A 8 -6.84 -4.79 -6.82
C PHE A 8 -5.55 -5.60 -6.58
N LEU A 9 -4.37 -4.98 -6.73
CA LEU A 9 -3.10 -5.65 -6.46
C LEU A 9 -2.90 -5.97 -4.97
N ALA A 10 -3.23 -5.01 -4.10
CA ALA A 10 -3.17 -5.17 -2.65
C ALA A 10 -4.12 -6.27 -2.15
N GLY A 11 -5.21 -6.53 -2.87
CA GLY A 11 -6.15 -7.61 -2.56
C GLY A 11 -5.52 -9.01 -2.45
N ASN A 12 -4.34 -9.22 -3.05
CA ASN A 12 -3.61 -10.50 -2.96
C ASN A 12 -2.77 -10.65 -1.69
N GLU A 13 -2.67 -9.61 -0.86
CA GLU A 13 -2.02 -9.73 0.45
C GLU A 13 -2.85 -10.64 1.37
N TRP A 14 -2.14 -11.44 2.16
CA TRP A 14 -2.76 -12.36 3.09
C TRP A 14 -3.11 -11.65 4.38
N ILE A 15 -4.35 -11.83 4.84
CA ILE A 15 -4.86 -11.27 6.07
C ILE A 15 -5.55 -12.36 6.90
N GLN A 16 -5.50 -12.19 8.22
CA GLN A 16 -6.18 -13.10 9.12
C GLN A 16 -7.63 -12.67 9.31
N ILE A 17 -8.55 -13.64 9.34
CA ILE A 17 -9.95 -13.43 9.67
C ILE A 17 -10.38 -14.40 10.76
N ASN A 18 -11.42 -14.04 11.51
CA ASN A 18 -12.15 -14.96 12.36
C ASN A 18 -13.53 -15.25 11.73
N PRO A 19 -13.75 -16.42 11.10
CA PRO A 19 -14.99 -16.77 10.44
C PRO A 19 -16.11 -17.11 11.46
N GLN A 20 -17.35 -16.85 11.06
CA GLN A 20 -18.57 -17.16 11.83
C GLN A 20 -19.35 -18.34 11.22
N PHE A 21 -18.67 -19.13 10.39
CA PHE A 21 -19.22 -20.28 9.69
C PHE A 21 -18.16 -21.38 9.63
N SER A 22 -18.62 -22.62 9.43
CA SER A 22 -17.74 -23.73 9.12
C SER A 22 -17.96 -24.17 7.67
N LEU A 23 -16.87 -24.49 6.98
CA LEU A 23 -16.86 -24.92 5.59
C LEU A 23 -15.57 -25.69 5.32
N ASP A 24 -15.65 -26.76 4.55
CA ASP A 24 -14.46 -27.49 4.11
C ASP A 24 -13.56 -26.62 3.22
N GLU A 25 -12.37 -27.12 2.92
CA GLU A 25 -11.41 -26.45 2.05
C GLU A 25 -12.01 -26.11 0.67
N LEU A 26 -11.84 -24.84 0.28
CA LEU A 26 -12.21 -24.32 -1.03
C LEU A 26 -11.02 -24.41 -1.97
N ARG A 27 -11.18 -25.16 -3.05
CA ARG A 27 -10.16 -25.25 -4.10
C ARG A 27 -10.30 -24.11 -5.10
N LEU A 28 -9.30 -23.23 -5.18
CA LEU A 28 -9.28 -22.13 -6.15
C LEU A 28 -8.20 -22.35 -7.20
N ILE A 29 -8.27 -21.58 -8.29
CA ILE A 29 -7.29 -21.65 -9.39
C ILE A 29 -5.87 -21.35 -8.89
N SER A 30 -5.74 -20.43 -7.94
CA SER A 30 -4.46 -19.93 -7.43
C SER A 30 -4.11 -20.43 -6.03
N GLY A 31 -4.65 -21.58 -5.62
CA GLY A 31 -4.40 -22.20 -4.33
C GLY A 31 -5.67 -22.40 -3.52
N ASP A 32 -5.57 -23.29 -2.54
CA ASP A 32 -6.70 -23.69 -1.72
C ASP A 32 -6.78 -22.83 -0.45
N ILE A 33 -7.99 -22.58 0.04
CA ILE A 33 -8.22 -21.82 1.28
C ILE A 33 -9.19 -22.58 2.19
N GLY A 34 -8.96 -22.52 3.50
CA GLY A 34 -9.71 -23.32 4.47
C GLY A 34 -8.87 -24.47 5.03
N PRO A 35 -9.49 -25.41 5.77
CA PRO A 35 -10.91 -25.41 6.16
C PRO A 35 -11.27 -24.21 7.05
N PHE A 36 -12.50 -23.74 6.94
CA PHE A 36 -13.05 -22.69 7.80
C PHE A 36 -13.73 -23.34 9.00
N GLU A 37 -13.36 -22.91 10.20
CA GLU A 37 -13.99 -23.33 11.44
C GLU A 37 -14.47 -22.10 12.20
N ALA A 38 -15.76 -22.06 12.54
CA ALA A 38 -16.34 -20.92 13.24
C ALA A 38 -15.59 -20.61 14.54
N GLY A 39 -15.14 -19.35 14.69
CA GLY A 39 -14.39 -18.90 15.86
C GLY A 39 -12.88 -19.12 15.81
N MET A 40 -12.37 -19.87 14.82
CA MET A 40 -10.94 -20.17 14.67
C MET A 40 -10.29 -19.28 13.60
N PRO A 41 -9.27 -18.48 13.96
CA PRO A 41 -8.60 -17.61 13.01
C PRO A 41 -7.93 -18.36 11.85
N ILE A 42 -8.08 -17.85 10.63
CA ILE A 42 -7.46 -18.40 9.42
C ILE A 42 -6.94 -17.29 8.50
N TRP A 43 -5.88 -17.59 7.75
CA TRP A 43 -5.33 -16.70 6.73
C TRP A 43 -6.06 -16.87 5.39
N VAL A 44 -6.46 -15.75 4.79
CA VAL A 44 -7.06 -15.70 3.46
C VAL A 44 -6.54 -14.47 2.69
N PRO A 45 -6.62 -14.45 1.35
CA PRO A 45 -6.39 -13.24 0.59
C PRO A 45 -7.34 -12.11 1.01
N LEU A 46 -6.86 -10.86 1.02
CA LEU A 46 -7.63 -9.69 1.46
C LEU A 46 -8.93 -9.51 0.68
N TRP A 47 -8.95 -9.81 -0.62
CA TRP A 47 -10.19 -9.77 -1.42
C TRP A 47 -11.25 -10.77 -0.91
N VAL A 48 -10.82 -11.93 -0.38
CA VAL A 48 -11.73 -12.92 0.25
C VAL A 48 -12.24 -12.38 1.57
N ALA A 49 -11.33 -11.87 2.41
CA ALA A 49 -11.67 -11.32 3.72
C ALA A 49 -12.73 -10.21 3.61
N VAL A 50 -12.53 -9.25 2.70
CA VAL A 50 -13.48 -8.16 2.44
C VAL A 50 -14.81 -8.69 1.91
N THR A 51 -14.79 -9.69 1.03
CA THR A 51 -16.02 -10.32 0.49
C THR A 51 -16.83 -11.01 1.60
N LEU A 52 -16.18 -11.76 2.48
CA LEU A 52 -16.82 -12.43 3.62
C LEU A 52 -17.32 -11.41 4.65
N ARG A 53 -16.56 -10.33 4.91
CA ARG A 53 -16.96 -9.27 5.83
C ARG A 53 -18.19 -8.49 5.36
N LYS A 54 -18.26 -8.16 4.06
CA LYS A 54 -19.45 -7.54 3.44
C LYS A 54 -20.71 -8.41 3.60
N ARG A 55 -20.55 -9.73 3.67
CA ARG A 55 -21.63 -10.70 3.92
C ARG A 55 -21.87 -10.97 5.41
N ARG A 56 -21.16 -10.27 6.33
CA ARG A 56 -21.22 -10.47 7.79
C ARG A 56 -20.95 -11.92 8.19
N LYS A 57 -19.93 -12.54 7.57
CA LYS A 57 -19.54 -13.94 7.81
C LYS A 57 -18.20 -14.09 8.54
N CYS A 58 -17.51 -12.99 8.80
CA CYS A 58 -16.28 -12.98 9.56
C CYS A 58 -16.05 -11.61 10.20
N THR A 59 -15.14 -11.58 11.16
CA THR A 59 -14.45 -10.37 11.60
C THR A 59 -13.05 -10.40 10.98
N ILE A 60 -12.61 -9.29 10.38
CA ILE A 60 -11.24 -9.21 9.85
C ILE A 60 -10.31 -8.79 10.98
N ILE A 61 -9.19 -9.49 11.15
CA ILE A 61 -8.18 -9.13 12.16
C ILE A 61 -7.22 -8.12 11.51
N PRO A 62 -7.08 -6.90 12.04
CA PRO A 62 -6.16 -5.91 11.49
C PRO A 62 -4.71 -6.38 11.60
N PRO A 63 -3.84 -6.07 10.61
CA PRO A 63 -2.41 -6.33 10.73
C PRO A 63 -1.82 -5.63 11.95
N GLU A 64 -0.77 -6.19 12.55
CA GLU A 64 -0.12 -5.64 13.74
C GLU A 64 0.33 -4.17 13.57
N TRP A 65 0.77 -3.79 12.37
CA TRP A 65 1.20 -2.43 12.07
C TRP A 65 0.04 -1.43 11.96
N LEU A 66 -1.20 -1.90 11.74
CA LEU A 66 -2.39 -1.06 11.54
C LEU A 66 -3.06 -0.79 12.89
N CYS A 67 -2.29 -0.27 13.84
CA CYS A 67 -2.78 0.25 15.10
C CYS A 67 -2.16 1.63 15.38
N VAL A 68 -2.74 2.35 16.34
CA VAL A 68 -2.33 3.72 16.65
C VAL A 68 -0.87 3.78 17.11
N GLU A 69 -0.41 2.86 17.95
CA GLU A 69 0.95 2.88 18.47
C GLU A 69 1.99 2.65 17.37
N GLU A 70 1.80 1.66 16.52
CA GLU A 70 2.75 1.33 15.45
C GLU A 70 2.77 2.38 14.34
N LEU A 71 1.60 2.90 13.93
CA LEU A 71 1.54 3.98 12.95
C LEU A 71 2.22 5.24 13.45
N LYS A 72 2.06 5.58 14.74
CA LYS A 72 2.77 6.71 15.34
C LYS A 72 4.28 6.51 15.28
N LYS A 73 4.80 5.30 15.55
CA LYS A 73 6.22 4.98 15.39
C LYS A 73 6.70 5.15 13.95
N LEU A 74 5.93 4.67 12.97
CA LEU A 74 6.25 4.84 11.54
C LEU A 74 6.31 6.33 11.17
N VAL A 75 5.35 7.13 11.63
CA VAL A 75 5.29 8.59 11.41
C VAL A 75 6.48 9.31 12.05
N THR A 76 6.91 8.90 13.25
CA THR A 76 8.10 9.45 13.92
C THR A 76 9.39 9.05 13.20
N ALA A 77 9.53 7.78 12.81
CA ALA A 77 10.68 7.28 12.06
C ALA A 77 10.83 7.98 10.71
N GLU A 78 9.70 8.23 10.03
CA GLU A 78 9.68 9.00 8.80
C GLU A 78 10.11 10.46 9.06
N SER A 79 9.76 11.08 10.18
CA SER A 79 10.24 12.45 10.48
C SER A 79 11.73 12.54 10.83
N GLY A 80 12.33 11.47 11.37
CA GLY A 80 13.66 11.53 11.97
C GLY A 80 14.83 11.59 10.97
N THR A 81 14.61 11.27 9.69
CA THR A 81 15.68 11.18 8.69
C THR A 81 15.28 11.79 7.35
N ASN A 82 16.27 12.19 6.54
CA ASN A 82 16.03 12.63 5.16
C ASN A 82 15.79 11.46 4.19
N ALA A 83 16.11 10.22 4.59
CA ALA A 83 15.83 9.03 3.80
C ALA A 83 14.38 8.54 4.04
N PHE A 84 13.86 7.72 3.15
CA PHE A 84 12.54 7.09 3.34
C PHE A 84 12.63 6.00 4.41
N GLY A 85 11.70 6.03 5.35
CA GLY A 85 11.51 4.93 6.30
C GLY A 85 10.98 3.68 5.59
N GLN A 86 11.22 2.51 6.19
CA GLN A 86 10.53 1.29 5.77
C GLN A 86 9.06 1.38 6.20
N VAL A 87 8.18 0.98 5.29
CA VAL A 87 6.73 0.90 5.53
C VAL A 87 6.22 -0.45 5.05
N PRO A 88 5.15 -0.98 5.65
CA PRO A 88 4.51 -2.19 5.15
C PRO A 88 4.12 -2.06 3.68
N ARG A 89 4.18 -3.16 2.95
CA ARG A 89 3.76 -3.20 1.54
C ARG A 89 2.26 -2.88 1.45
N PHE A 90 1.88 -2.08 0.47
CA PHE A 90 0.49 -1.65 0.24
C PHE A 90 -0.20 -1.05 1.47
N TYR A 91 0.55 -0.38 2.36
CA TYR A 91 -0.02 0.15 3.60
C TYR A 91 -1.19 1.11 3.37
N LEU A 92 -1.19 1.86 2.26
CA LEU A 92 -2.28 2.79 1.92
C LEU A 92 -3.54 2.04 1.51
N GLU A 93 -3.40 1.08 0.59
CA GLU A 93 -4.51 0.31 0.06
C GLU A 93 -5.12 -0.57 1.15
N ILE A 94 -4.29 -1.22 1.96
CA ILE A 94 -4.77 -2.02 3.09
C ILE A 94 -5.49 -1.14 4.10
N ALA A 95 -4.91 -0.01 4.52
CA ALA A 95 -5.58 0.91 5.46
C ALA A 95 -6.91 1.44 4.90
N HIS A 96 -6.94 1.79 3.61
CA HIS A 96 -8.15 2.22 2.91
C HIS A 96 -9.23 1.13 2.95
N MET A 97 -8.91 -0.10 2.57
CA MET A 97 -9.86 -1.22 2.56
C MET A 97 -10.40 -1.52 3.97
N PHE A 98 -9.57 -1.45 5.01
CA PHE A 98 -10.02 -1.61 6.40
C PHE A 98 -10.98 -0.50 6.82
N VAL A 99 -10.63 0.76 6.61
CA VAL A 99 -11.50 1.90 6.96
C VAL A 99 -12.82 1.85 6.18
N GLN A 100 -12.79 1.39 4.93
CA GLN A 100 -13.98 1.34 4.08
C GLN A 100 -14.90 0.15 4.40
N TYR A 101 -14.35 -1.05 4.63
CA TYR A 101 -15.13 -2.29 4.68
C TYR A 101 -15.15 -2.99 6.04
N ALA A 102 -14.22 -2.64 6.94
CA ALA A 102 -14.03 -3.28 8.23
C ALA A 102 -13.76 -2.25 9.35
N LYS A 103 -14.36 -1.05 9.26
CA LYS A 103 -14.18 0.03 10.27
C LYS A 103 -14.48 -0.44 11.68
N GLU A 104 -15.52 -1.26 11.86
CA GLU A 104 -15.93 -1.82 13.16
C GLU A 104 -14.91 -2.80 13.74
N ASP A 105 -14.07 -3.40 12.90
CA ASP A 105 -13.04 -4.35 13.31
C ASP A 105 -11.71 -3.64 13.64
N LEU A 106 -11.67 -2.31 13.49
CA LEU A 106 -10.48 -1.49 13.63
C LEU A 106 -10.60 -0.55 14.86
N PRO A 107 -9.92 -0.85 15.97
CA PRO A 107 -9.87 0.02 17.14
C PRO A 107 -9.33 1.41 16.77
N ASP A 108 -9.95 2.47 17.27
CA ASP A 108 -9.54 3.86 17.01
C ASP A 108 -9.36 4.21 15.53
N SER A 109 -10.23 3.66 14.66
CA SER A 109 -10.17 3.82 13.19
C SER A 109 -10.01 5.26 12.70
N ASP A 110 -10.61 6.24 13.38
CA ASP A 110 -10.49 7.66 13.02
C ASP A 110 -9.05 8.17 13.27
N MET A 111 -8.40 7.77 14.36
CA MET A 111 -7.00 8.11 14.65
C MET A 111 -6.04 7.40 13.71
N ILE A 112 -6.32 6.14 13.37
CA ILE A 112 -5.54 5.38 12.38
C ILE A 112 -5.55 6.11 11.03
N ARG A 113 -6.71 6.60 10.59
CA ARG A 113 -6.82 7.39 9.35
C ARG A 113 -5.95 8.64 9.38
N VAL A 114 -5.92 9.35 10.52
CA VAL A 114 -5.07 10.53 10.70
C VAL A 114 -3.59 10.16 10.58
N TYR A 115 -3.13 9.12 11.27
CA TYR A 115 -1.71 8.73 11.20
C TYR A 115 -1.28 8.19 9.83
N VAL A 116 -2.16 7.46 9.13
CA VAL A 116 -1.89 7.03 7.74
C VAL A 116 -1.75 8.23 6.81
N GLN A 117 -2.61 9.25 6.97
CA GLN A 117 -2.53 10.49 6.21
C GLN A 117 -1.24 11.26 6.53
N ASP A 118 -0.89 11.42 7.81
CA ASP A 118 0.34 12.07 8.24
C ASP A 118 1.58 11.38 7.65
N LEU A 119 1.59 10.05 7.62
CA LEU A 119 2.68 9.27 7.01
C LEU A 119 2.78 9.54 5.51
N TRP A 120 1.64 9.54 4.81
CA TRP A 120 1.58 9.86 3.38
C TRP A 120 2.07 11.29 3.08
N ASP A 121 1.61 12.28 3.84
CA ASP A 121 1.97 13.68 3.62
C ASP A 121 3.47 13.91 3.82
N LYS A 122 4.05 13.31 4.87
CA LYS A 122 5.51 13.36 5.11
C LYS A 122 6.30 12.72 3.98
N ARG A 123 5.89 11.53 3.53
CA ARG A 123 6.57 10.84 2.43
C ARG A 123 6.43 11.59 1.11
N SER A 124 5.26 12.16 0.82
CA SER A 124 5.00 12.98 -0.35
C SER A 124 5.86 14.25 -0.35
N ALA A 125 5.94 14.95 0.80
CA ALA A 125 6.81 16.11 0.96
C ALA A 125 8.29 15.74 0.74
N LYS A 126 8.75 14.61 1.28
CA LYS A 126 10.12 14.11 1.04
C LYS A 126 10.37 13.78 -0.44
N LEU A 127 9.44 13.11 -1.12
CA LEU A 127 9.55 12.81 -2.55
C LEU A 127 9.68 14.09 -3.37
N ASN A 128 8.84 15.09 -3.09
CA ASN A 128 8.88 16.39 -3.75
C ASN A 128 10.17 17.17 -3.46
N ASN A 129 10.67 17.12 -2.23
CA ASN A 129 11.93 17.76 -1.86
C ASN A 129 13.14 17.06 -2.53
N SER A 130 13.11 15.75 -2.66
CA SER A 130 14.15 14.98 -3.34
C SER A 130 14.13 15.23 -4.85
N SER A 131 12.96 15.28 -5.47
CA SER A 131 12.81 15.53 -6.91
C SER A 131 13.22 16.96 -7.28
N THR A 132 12.83 17.97 -6.50
CA THR A 132 13.24 19.36 -6.72
C THR A 132 14.75 19.56 -6.57
N LYS A 133 15.39 18.92 -5.58
CA LYS A 133 16.86 18.91 -5.46
C LYS A 133 17.53 18.25 -6.65
N PHE A 134 17.00 17.12 -7.13
CA PHE A 134 17.52 16.44 -8.31
C PHE A 134 17.43 17.33 -9.57
N LEU A 135 16.30 17.99 -9.78
CA LEU A 135 16.11 18.91 -10.91
C LEU A 135 16.98 20.17 -10.81
N GLY A 136 17.12 20.75 -9.61
CA GLY A 136 17.96 21.92 -9.37
C GLY A 136 19.47 21.65 -9.50
N GLN A 137 19.88 20.39 -9.36
CA GLN A 137 21.26 19.95 -9.59
C GLN A 137 21.56 19.68 -11.08
N ASN A 138 20.55 19.72 -11.96
CA ASN A 138 20.69 19.44 -13.37
C ASN A 138 21.05 20.67 -14.23
N ASN A 139 22.29 21.13 -14.07
CA ASN A 139 23.17 21.43 -15.23
C ASN A 139 23.79 20.12 -15.76
N PHE A 140 22.99 19.07 -15.93
CA PHE A 140 23.42 17.84 -16.57
C PHE A 140 23.38 18.07 -18.07
N GLN A 141 24.50 18.55 -18.60
CA GLN A 141 24.81 18.42 -20.01
C GLN A 141 24.83 16.91 -20.31
N LEU A 142 23.72 16.40 -20.84
CA LEU A 142 23.66 15.06 -21.41
C LEU A 142 24.63 15.06 -22.60
N LYS A 143 25.91 14.77 -22.33
CA LYS A 143 26.84 14.31 -23.36
C LYS A 143 26.34 12.94 -23.79
N LEU A 144 25.41 12.93 -24.75
CA LEU A 144 25.18 11.77 -25.57
C LEU A 144 26.47 11.54 -26.34
N TYR A 145 27.34 10.68 -25.80
CA TYR A 145 28.48 10.15 -26.54
C TYR A 145 27.90 9.24 -27.62
N ASN A 146 27.56 9.84 -28.76
CA ASN A 146 27.23 9.08 -29.96
C ASN A 146 28.56 8.60 -30.53
N ASN A 147 28.92 7.36 -30.21
CA ASN A 147 30.08 6.71 -30.76
C ASN A 147 29.71 6.22 -32.17
N ASN A 148 29.61 7.16 -33.13
CA ASN A 148 29.82 6.97 -34.55
C ASN A 148 29.66 8.30 -35.30
N ASN A 149 30.75 8.66 -35.98
CA ASN A 149 30.99 9.81 -36.86
C ASN A 149 29.77 10.48 -37.52
N ASN A 150 29.77 11.81 -37.41
CA ASN A 150 29.15 12.82 -38.30
C ASN A 150 27.65 12.66 -38.61
N ILE A 151 26.81 13.40 -37.89
CA ILE A 151 25.92 14.47 -38.40
C ILE A 151 25.22 15.11 -37.18
N GLN A 152 25.39 16.42 -37.00
CA GLN A 152 24.64 17.23 -36.04
C GLN A 152 23.27 17.57 -36.66
N SER A 153 22.19 16.96 -36.16
CA SER A 153 20.84 17.49 -36.38
C SER A 153 20.25 17.88 -35.03
N PHE A 154 20.10 19.19 -34.83
CA PHE A 154 19.38 19.76 -33.68
C PHE A 154 17.89 19.47 -33.84
N LEU A 155 17.26 18.82 -32.87
CA LEU A 155 15.81 18.86 -32.71
C LEU A 155 15.48 19.88 -31.64
N HIS A 156 14.81 20.96 -32.06
CA HIS A 156 14.33 22.03 -31.18
C HIS A 156 13.09 21.52 -30.44
N ILE A 157 13.02 21.77 -29.13
CA ILE A 157 11.84 21.49 -28.31
C ILE A 157 10.79 22.55 -28.65
N SER A 158 10.06 22.35 -29.73
CA SER A 158 8.84 23.09 -30.04
C SER A 158 7.75 22.24 -30.70
N ASP A 159 7.94 20.92 -30.80
CA ASP A 159 6.96 20.01 -31.42
C ASP A 159 6.46 18.92 -30.43
N ILE A 160 6.09 19.33 -29.21
CA ILE A 160 5.15 18.58 -28.36
C ILE A 160 4.05 19.56 -27.91
#